data_AF-A0AB35TT97-F1
#
_entry.id   AF-A0AB35TT97-F1
#
_cell.length_a   1.000
_cell.length_b   1.000
_cell.length_c   1.000
_cell.angle_alpha   90.00
_cell.angle_beta   90.00
_cell.angle_gamma   90.00
#
_symmetry.space_group_name_H-M   'P 1'
#
loop_
_entity.id
_entity.type
_entity.pdbx_description
1 polymer ?
#
loop_
_entity_poly.entity_id
_entity_poly.type
_entity_poly.pdbx_seq_one_letter_code
_entity_poly.pdbx_strand_id
1 'polypeptide(L)'
;MSAALSFESERQTLILRGELDRETLQPLWRQRAALMADKTAIDVAQLQRVDSAGLALLLHLQEEQRQRGVALKIFGATERLKTLIALYNLQAIMPVDTAG
;
A
#
# COMPACT_ATOMS: atom_id res chain seq x y z
N MET A 1 8.88 20.57 -0.67
CA MET A 1 8.42 19.94 0.57
C MET A 1 7.73 18.66 0.16
N SER A 2 8.37 17.49 0.32
CA SER A 2 7.68 16.21 0.08
C SER A 2 6.52 16.10 1.05
N ALA A 3 5.33 15.73 0.57
CA ALA A 3 4.20 15.49 1.45
C ALA A 3 4.50 14.21 2.26
N ALA A 4 4.77 14.37 3.55
CA ALA A 4 5.09 13.25 4.43
C ALA A 4 3.99 12.17 4.36
N LEU A 5 4.40 10.91 4.31
CA LEU A 5 3.47 9.78 4.42
C LEU A 5 2.78 9.84 5.79
N SER A 6 1.46 9.88 5.77
CA SER A 6 0.65 9.61 6.94
C SER A 6 -0.14 8.33 6.71
N PHE A 7 -0.31 7.55 7.78
CA PHE A 7 -1.05 6.30 7.76
C PHE A 7 -2.01 6.28 8.94
N GLU A 8 -3.24 5.85 8.68
CA GLU A 8 -4.32 5.79 9.67
C GLU A 8 -4.91 4.39 9.67
N SER A 9 -5.11 3.84 10.87
CA SER A 9 -5.66 2.50 11.05
C SER A 9 -7.16 2.61 11.37
N GLU A 10 -8.02 2.36 10.38
CA GLU A 10 -9.47 2.35 10.55
C GLU A 10 -10.02 0.93 10.52
N ARG A 11 -10.48 0.42 11.67
CA ARG A 11 -11.02 -0.95 11.78
C ARG A 11 -10.05 -1.98 11.18
N GLN A 12 -10.42 -2.61 10.06
CA GLN A 12 -9.58 -3.57 9.32
C GLN A 12 -8.92 -2.98 8.06
N THR A 13 -8.96 -1.67 7.90
CA THR A 13 -8.40 -0.95 6.74
C THR A 13 -7.27 -0.04 7.19
N LEU A 14 -6.15 -0.09 6.47
CA LEU A 14 -5.04 0.84 6.63
C LEU A 14 -5.12 1.92 5.55
N ILE A 15 -5.32 3.17 5.93
CA ILE A 15 -5.42 4.30 5.00
C ILE A 15 -4.04 4.94 4.86
N LEU A 16 -3.51 5.03 3.64
CA LEU A 16 -2.24 5.67 3.32
C LEU A 16 -2.47 7.00 2.59
N ARG A 17 -1.81 8.06 3.04
CA ARG A 17 -1.98 9.43 2.51
C ARG A 17 -0.63 10.11 2.30
N GLY A 18 -0.51 10.90 1.24
CA GLY A 18 0.71 11.65 0.93
C GLY A 18 1.60 10.92 -0.08
N GLU A 19 2.91 10.94 0.10
CA GLU A 19 3.87 10.29 -0.80
C GLU A 19 4.39 8.99 -0.19
N LEU A 20 4.33 7.89 -0.94
CA LEU A 20 4.90 6.60 -0.57
C LEU A 20 6.19 6.36 -1.36
N ASP A 21 7.31 6.80 -0.80
CA ASP A 21 8.65 6.67 -1.37
C ASP A 21 9.62 6.03 -0.37
N ARG A 22 10.85 5.75 -0.83
CA ARG A 22 11.91 5.15 -0.01
C ARG A 22 12.17 5.87 1.33
N GLU A 23 12.01 7.19 1.39
CA GLU A 23 12.27 7.98 2.59
C GLU A 23 11.04 7.96 3.51
N THR A 24 9.86 8.19 2.95
CA THR A 24 8.61 8.31 3.70
C THR A 24 8.06 6.96 4.17
N LEU A 25 8.44 5.84 3.53
CA LEU A 25 7.98 4.51 3.92
C LEU A 25 8.66 3.96 5.19
N GLN A 26 9.80 4.52 5.63
CA GLN A 26 10.56 3.98 6.76
C GLN A 26 9.76 3.86 8.08
N PRO A 27 8.96 4.87 8.49
CA PRO A 27 8.15 4.78 9.71
C PRO A 27 7.08 3.69 9.60
N LEU A 28 6.41 3.59 8.44
CA LEU A 28 5.43 2.56 8.14
C LEU A 28 6.06 1.16 8.18
N TRP A 29 7.21 0.98 7.52
CA TRP A 29 7.92 -0.31 7.48
C TRP A 29 8.28 -0.84 8.87
N ARG A 30 8.73 0.04 9.78
CA ARG A 30 9.08 -0.33 11.15
C ARG A 30 7.86 -0.78 11.96
N GLN A 31 6.70 -0.20 11.70
CA GLN A 31 5.47 -0.47 12.46
C GLN A 31 4.53 -1.46 11.76
N ARG A 32 4.84 -1.89 10.53
CA ARG A 32 3.97 -2.71 9.69
C ARG A 32 3.44 -3.97 10.38
N ALA A 33 4.28 -4.64 11.19
CA ALA A 33 3.88 -5.88 11.85
C ALA A 33 2.73 -5.67 12.84
N ALA A 34 2.74 -4.53 13.55
CA ALA A 34 1.67 -4.14 14.46
C ALA A 34 0.48 -3.54 13.69
N LEU A 35 0.75 -2.65 12.73
CA LEU A 35 -0.28 -1.99 11.94
C LEU A 35 -1.12 -2.97 11.12
N MET A 36 -0.51 -4.03 10.61
CA MET A 36 -1.16 -5.02 9.74
C MET A 36 -1.71 -6.23 10.50
N ALA A 37 -1.52 -6.34 11.82
CA ALA A 37 -1.88 -7.55 12.57
C ALA A 37 -3.36 -7.92 12.43
N ASP A 38 -4.23 -6.92 12.29
CA ASP A 38 -5.69 -7.02 12.23
C ASP A 38 -6.29 -6.44 10.93
N LYS A 39 -5.43 -6.17 9.92
CA LYS A 39 -5.83 -5.50 8.68
C LYS A 39 -6.08 -6.48 7.56
N THR A 40 -7.19 -6.26 6.86
CA THR A 40 -7.64 -7.03 5.70
C THR A 40 -7.71 -6.17 4.44
N ALA A 41 -7.57 -4.85 4.57
CA ALA A 41 -7.50 -3.95 3.42
C ALA A 41 -6.52 -2.77 3.60
N ILE A 42 -6.06 -2.23 2.47
CA ILE A 42 -5.28 -0.98 2.40
C ILE A 42 -5.98 -0.04 1.42
N ASP A 43 -6.26 1.17 1.88
CA ASP A 43 -6.71 2.29 1.07
C ASP A 43 -5.51 3.12 0.63
N VAL A 44 -5.31 3.22 -0.68
CA VAL A 44 -4.26 4.02 -1.32
C VAL A 44 -4.81 5.20 -2.14
N ALA A 45 -6.11 5.52 -2.01
CA ALA A 45 -6.76 6.60 -2.75
C ALA A 45 -6.16 7.98 -2.48
N GLN A 46 -5.64 8.19 -1.27
CA GLN A 46 -5.05 9.46 -0.86
C GLN A 46 -3.52 9.53 -1.06
N LEU A 47 -2.94 8.52 -1.72
CA LEU A 47 -1.55 8.57 -2.15
C LEU A 47 -1.41 9.46 -3.38
N GLN A 48 -0.63 10.53 -3.24
CA GLN A 48 -0.32 11.47 -4.33
C GLN A 48 0.78 10.94 -5.25
N ARG A 49 1.73 10.18 -4.67
CA ARG A 49 2.89 9.65 -5.37
C ARG A 49 3.30 8.32 -4.76
N VAL A 50 3.67 7.38 -5.62
CA VAL A 50 4.25 6.09 -5.23
C VAL A 50 5.45 5.83 -6.11
N ASP A 51 6.56 5.39 -5.53
CA ASP A 51 7.76 4.97 -6.26
C ASP A 51 7.88 3.42 -6.30
N SER A 52 8.98 2.92 -6.87
CA SER A 52 9.28 1.49 -6.89
C SER A 52 9.43 0.87 -5.50
N ALA A 53 9.90 1.64 -4.51
CA ALA A 53 10.08 1.16 -3.14
C ALA A 53 8.73 1.06 -2.41
N GLY A 54 7.83 2.02 -2.62
CA GLY A 54 6.45 1.97 -2.15
C GLY A 54 5.67 0.79 -2.74
N LEU A 55 5.88 0.49 -4.02
CA LEU A 55 5.28 -0.69 -4.65
C LEU A 55 5.82 -2.00 -4.04
N ALA A 56 7.14 -2.09 -3.84
CA ALA A 56 7.76 -3.24 -3.18
C ALA A 56 7.27 -3.44 -1.75
N LEU A 57 6.98 -2.34 -1.03
CA LEU A 57 6.35 -2.38 0.27
C LEU A 57 4.95 -2.97 0.20
N LEU A 58 4.09 -2.46 -0.69
CA LEU A 58 2.70 -2.95 -0.82
C LEU A 58 2.67 -4.46 -1.12
N LEU A 59 3.56 -4.93 -2.00
CA LEU A 59 3.77 -6.35 -2.25
C LEU A 59 4.17 -7.13 -1.00
N HIS A 60 5.14 -6.62 -0.22
CA HIS A 60 5.56 -7.25 1.03
C HIS A 60 4.41 -7.35 2.03
N LEU A 61 3.63 -6.29 2.20
CA LEU A 61 2.48 -6.29 3.11
C LEU A 61 1.43 -7.34 2.68
N GLN A 62 1.16 -7.42 1.37
CA GLN A 62 0.24 -8.41 0.83
C GLN A 62 0.75 -9.84 1.02
N GLU A 63 2.04 -10.08 0.77
CA GLU A 63 2.68 -11.37 0.99
C GLU A 63 2.67 -11.77 2.47
N GLU A 64 3.05 -10.86 3.37
CA GLU A 64 3.06 -11.09 4.82
C GLU A 64 1.66 -11.46 5.33
N GLN A 65 0.60 -10.82 4.84
CA GLN A 65 -0.78 -11.17 5.18
C GLN A 65 -1.22 -12.49 4.55
N ARG A 66 -0.85 -12.75 3.30
CA ARG A 66 -1.15 -14.01 2.63
C ARG A 66 -0.54 -15.20 3.36
N GLN A 67 0.68 -15.06 3.88
CA GLN A 67 1.35 -16.07 4.71
C GLN A 67 0.61 -16.33 6.04
N ARG A 68 -0.11 -15.33 6.56
CA ARG A 68 -0.98 -15.46 7.74
C ARG A 68 -2.36 -16.03 7.39
N GLY A 69 -2.65 -16.33 6.12
CA GLY A 69 -3.95 -16.76 5.66
C GLY A 69 -4.97 -15.63 5.49
N VAL A 70 -4.52 -14.37 5.52
CA VAL A 70 -5.37 -13.18 5.34
C VAL A 70 -5.24 -12.66 3.92
N ALA A 71 -6.37 -12.58 3.20
CA ALA A 71 -6.41 -11.99 1.87
C ALA A 71 -6.44 -10.46 1.97
N LEU A 72 -5.28 -9.83 1.85
CA LEU A 72 -5.16 -8.37 1.86
C LEU A 72 -5.65 -7.77 0.54
N LYS A 73 -6.64 -6.87 0.62
CA LYS A 73 -7.17 -6.12 -0.51
C LYS A 73 -6.56 -4.73 -0.58
N ILE A 74 -6.10 -4.31 -1.75
CA ILE A 74 -5.60 -2.95 -1.96
C ILE A 74 -6.58 -2.25 -2.89
N PHE A 75 -7.12 -1.11 -2.46
CA PHE A 75 -8.10 -0.36 -3.23
C PHE A 75 -7.78 1.13 -3.25
N GLY A 76 -8.36 1.85 -4.20
CA GLY A 76 -8.07 3.27 -4.41
C GLY A 76 -6.79 3.52 -5.18
N ALA A 77 -6.31 2.56 -5.98
CA ALA A 77 -5.10 2.77 -6.75
C ALA A 77 -5.28 3.90 -7.77
N THR A 78 -4.45 4.93 -7.66
CA THR A 78 -4.41 6.02 -8.64
C THR A 78 -3.90 5.51 -10.00
N GLU A 79 -4.24 6.21 -11.07
CA GLU A 79 -3.80 5.85 -12.44
C GLU A 79 -2.26 5.74 -12.54
N ARG A 80 -1.52 6.56 -11.79
CA ARG A 80 -0.06 6.47 -11.71
C ARG A 80 0.41 5.17 -11.06
N LEU A 81 -0.20 4.76 -9.95
CA LEU A 81 0.12 3.50 -9.28
C LEU A 81 -0.20 2.31 -10.20
N LYS A 82 -1.35 2.33 -10.88
CA LYS A 82 -1.70 1.31 -11.88
C LYS A 82 -0.70 1.26 -13.02
N THR A 83 -0.28 2.41 -13.53
CA THR A 83 0.74 2.50 -14.58
C THR A 83 2.04 1.85 -14.11
N LEU A 84 2.47 2.11 -12.88
CA LEU A 84 3.64 1.43 -12.30
C LEU A 84 3.43 -0.07 -12.18
N ILE A 85 2.31 -0.53 -11.62
CA ILE A 85 1.97 -1.96 -11.50
C ILE A 85 2.00 -2.65 -12.87
N ALA A 86 1.44 -2.01 -13.90
CA ALA A 86 1.45 -2.51 -15.27
C ALA A 86 2.85 -2.54 -15.86
N LEU A 87 3.66 -1.48 -15.67
CA LEU A 87 5.06 -1.41 -16.13
C LEU A 87 5.92 -2.52 -15.51
N TYR A 88 5.64 -2.89 -14.26
CA TYR A 88 6.32 -3.98 -13.56
C TYR A 88 5.65 -5.35 -13.76
N ASN A 89 4.59 -5.46 -14.58
CA ASN A 89 3.80 -6.69 -14.78
C ASN A 89 3.27 -7.32 -13.47
N LEU A 90 3.01 -6.50 -12.45
CA LEU A 90 2.57 -6.95 -11.12
C LEU A 90 1.05 -7.10 -10.98
N GLN A 91 0.29 -6.78 -12.04
CA GLN A 91 -1.17 -6.83 -12.07
C GLN A 91 -1.78 -8.19 -11.69
N ALA A 92 -1.09 -9.29 -12.00
CA ALA A 92 -1.53 -10.64 -11.63
C ALA A 92 -1.27 -10.99 -10.16
N ILE A 93 -0.33 -10.29 -9.53
CA ILE A 93 0.12 -10.55 -8.16
C ILE A 93 -0.59 -9.62 -7.18
N MET A 94 -0.76 -8.35 -7.59
CA MET A 94 -1.40 -7.31 -6.81
C MET A 94 -2.65 -6.81 -7.55
N PRO A 95 -3.81 -7.48 -7.37
CA PRO A 95 -5.07 -6.92 -7.83
C PRO A 95 -5.37 -5.65 -7.02
N VAL A 96 -5.39 -4.52 -7.69
CA VAL A 96 -5.76 -3.23 -7.10
C VAL A 96 -7.11 -2.79 -7.64
N ASP A 97 -8.03 -2.46 -6.74
CA ASP A 97 -9.33 -1.89 -7.12
C ASP A 97 -9.21 -0.38 -7.36
N THR A 98 -9.97 0.11 -8.33
CA THR A 98 -10.01 1.53 -8.69
C THR A 98 -10.90 2.30 -7.70
N ALA A 99 -10.47 3.48 -7.24
CA ALA A 99 -11.41 4.42 -6.65
C ALA A 99 -12.35 4.91 -7.77
N GLY A 100 -13.61 4.51 -7.71
CA GLY A 100 -14.65 4.94 -8.65
C GLY A 100 -14.94 6.44 -8.57
#